data_AF-A0A9P3GB36-F1
#
_entry.id   AF-A0A9P3GB36-F1
#
_cell.length_a   1.000
_cell.length_b   1.000
_cell.length_c   1.000
_cell.angle_alpha   90.00
_cell.angle_beta   90.00
_cell.angle_gamma   90.00
#
_symmetry.space_group_name_H-M   'P 1'
#
loop_
_entity.id
_entity.type
_entity.pdbx_description
1 polymer ?
#
loop_
_entity_poly.entity_id
_entity_poly.type
_entity_poly.pdbx_seq_one_letter_code
_entity_poly.pdbx_strand_id
1 'polypeptide(L)'
;MLEDPALMAKQRASLSLVNPYTLVIHNFTFLPLQVLSSQSQALIERKAEEIALAQGSLPDGLKKQYEIQLRMLKSTTGVDVEIMGSPLVIRPFNEPDKPHFTLSSVVARPWSRGSIHVSSTDPKTPPKIDPRYFTDEIDLDVLCEAFKFAIRVAATEPLKSMIAYRAAPPENTDLSSDEKIKRESEL
;
A
#
# COMPACT_ATOMS: atom_id res chain seq x y z
N MET A 1 -3.43 22.30 -7.71
CA MET A 1 -1.98 22.16 -7.97
C MET A 1 -1.64 22.27 -9.46
N LEU A 2 -2.28 21.53 -10.38
CA LEU A 2 -2.04 21.65 -11.82
C LEU A 2 -2.62 22.91 -12.48
N GLU A 3 -3.58 23.58 -11.84
CA GLU A 3 -4.26 24.76 -12.39
C GLU A 3 -3.68 26.10 -11.95
N ASP A 4 -2.69 26.12 -11.04
CA ASP A 4 -2.03 27.36 -10.59
C ASP A 4 -0.83 27.67 -11.51
N PRO A 5 -0.94 28.64 -12.43
CA PRO A 5 0.11 28.92 -13.39
C PRO A 5 1.37 29.53 -12.75
N ALA A 6 1.21 30.22 -11.61
CA ALA A 6 2.32 30.87 -10.92
C ALA A 6 3.19 29.84 -10.19
N LEU A 7 2.58 28.86 -9.53
CA LEU A 7 3.28 27.74 -8.91
C LEU A 7 4.07 26.92 -9.95
N MET A 8 3.43 26.60 -11.09
CA MET A 8 4.07 25.85 -12.18
C MET A 8 5.24 26.62 -12.81
N ALA A 9 5.12 27.95 -12.97
CA ALA A 9 6.20 28.79 -13.47
C ALA A 9 7.40 28.83 -12.50
N LYS A 10 7.14 28.97 -11.20
CA LYS A 10 8.18 28.97 -10.15
C LYS A 10 8.95 27.65 -10.13
N GLN A 11 8.24 26.53 -10.15
CA GLN A 11 8.86 25.21 -10.15
C GLN A 11 9.64 24.94 -11.45
N ARG A 12 9.11 25.31 -12.62
CA ARG A 12 9.80 25.21 -13.92
C ARG A 12 11.14 25.97 -13.92
N ALA A 13 11.15 27.18 -13.37
CA ALA A 13 12.38 27.97 -13.22
C ALA A 13 13.38 27.29 -12.28
N SER A 14 12.92 26.76 -11.15
CA SER A 14 13.80 26.07 -10.19
C SER A 14 14.43 24.78 -10.73
N LEU A 15 13.72 24.06 -11.61
CA LEU A 15 14.17 22.81 -12.22
C LEU A 15 14.87 23.01 -13.57
N SER A 16 15.08 24.26 -14.01
CA SER A 16 15.66 24.59 -15.33
C SER A 16 14.94 23.93 -16.52
N LEU A 17 13.62 23.75 -16.41
CA LEU A 17 12.83 23.03 -17.42
C LEU A 17 12.44 23.94 -18.58
N VAL A 18 12.82 23.55 -19.80
CA VAL A 18 12.55 24.33 -21.01
C VAL A 18 11.13 24.11 -21.55
N ASN A 19 10.42 23.07 -21.09
CA ASN A 19 9.07 22.72 -21.52
C ASN A 19 8.08 22.63 -20.34
N PRO A 20 6.76 22.74 -20.58
CA PRO A 20 5.76 22.36 -19.59
C PRO A 20 5.99 20.92 -19.12
N TYR A 21 5.77 20.64 -17.84
CA TYR A 21 5.90 19.31 -17.26
C TYR A 21 4.69 19.00 -16.39
N THR A 22 4.41 17.72 -16.22
CA THR A 22 3.35 17.23 -15.35
C THR A 22 3.97 16.30 -14.31
N LEU A 23 3.61 16.52 -13.06
CA LEU A 23 3.94 15.62 -11.96
C LEU A 23 2.97 14.43 -12.01
N VAL A 24 3.46 13.28 -12.47
CA VAL A 24 2.69 12.03 -12.56
C VAL A 24 3.30 10.96 -11.65
N ILE A 25 2.52 9.92 -11.37
CA ILE A 25 3.07 8.66 -10.85
C ILE A 25 4.16 8.20 -11.80
N HIS A 26 5.37 8.01 -11.29
CA HIS A 26 6.54 7.78 -12.12
C HIS A 26 6.98 6.32 -12.12
N ASN A 27 6.60 5.53 -11.12
CA ASN A 27 6.88 4.10 -11.10
C ASN A 27 5.75 3.28 -10.48
N PHE A 28 5.60 2.09 -11.04
CA PHE A 28 4.86 0.96 -10.48
C PHE A 28 5.84 -0.19 -10.36
N THR A 29 5.94 -0.79 -9.18
CA THR A 29 6.83 -1.92 -8.94
C THR A 29 6.06 -3.03 -8.25
N PHE A 30 6.02 -4.19 -8.87
CA PHE A 30 5.27 -5.35 -8.41
C PHE A 30 6.25 -6.35 -7.79
N LEU A 31 6.08 -6.62 -6.51
CA LEU A 31 7.02 -7.43 -5.73
C LEU A 31 6.31 -8.64 -5.10
N PRO A 32 6.94 -9.81 -5.15
CA PRO A 32 6.54 -10.96 -4.34
C PRO A 32 6.94 -10.71 -2.88
N LEU A 33 6.19 -11.29 -1.94
CA LEU A 33 6.43 -11.11 -0.49
C LEU A 33 7.84 -11.55 -0.06
N GLN A 34 8.40 -12.53 -0.75
CA GLN A 34 9.72 -13.09 -0.49
C GLN A 34 10.87 -12.11 -0.83
N VAL A 35 10.64 -11.15 -1.73
CA VAL A 35 11.64 -10.13 -2.05
C VAL A 35 11.62 -9.00 -1.02
N LEU A 36 10.44 -8.65 -0.53
CA LEU A 36 10.28 -7.49 0.35
C LEU A 36 10.54 -7.82 1.83
N SER A 37 10.39 -9.07 2.26
CA SER A 37 10.48 -9.47 3.67
C SER A 37 11.20 -10.79 3.89
N SER A 38 12.07 -10.82 4.91
CA SER A 38 12.62 -12.08 5.45
C SER A 38 11.58 -12.90 6.22
N GLN A 39 10.47 -12.30 6.64
CA GLN A 39 9.39 -12.94 7.38
C GLN A 39 8.36 -13.62 6.46
N SER A 40 8.55 -13.54 5.14
CA SER A 40 7.60 -14.05 4.15
C SER A 40 7.21 -15.51 4.39
N GLN A 41 8.18 -16.35 4.74
CA GLN A 41 7.96 -17.78 4.95
C GLN A 41 7.03 -18.03 6.13
N ALA A 42 7.28 -17.36 7.27
CA ALA A 42 6.45 -17.48 8.46
C ALA A 42 5.01 -16.99 8.22
N LEU A 43 4.83 -15.89 7.47
CA LEU A 43 3.50 -15.39 7.11
C LEU A 43 2.73 -16.38 6.23
N ILE A 44 3.42 -16.97 5.25
CA ILE A 44 2.85 -17.97 4.33
C ILE A 44 2.45 -19.24 5.06
N GLU A 45 3.31 -19.73 5.96
CA GLU A 45 3.06 -20.93 6.75
C GLU A 45 1.88 -20.75 7.68
N ARG A 46 1.85 -19.65 8.45
CA ARG A 46 0.73 -19.32 9.32
C ARG A 46 -0.59 -19.26 8.57
N LYS A 47 -0.61 -18.66 7.37
CA LYS A 47 -1.84 -18.62 6.56
C LYS A 47 -2.24 -19.99 6.03
N ALA A 48 -1.27 -20.82 5.65
CA ALA A 48 -1.55 -22.19 5.23
C ALA A 48 -2.16 -23.03 6.38
N GLU A 49 -1.66 -22.86 7.60
CA GLU A 49 -2.18 -23.53 8.80
C GLU A 49 -3.59 -23.08 9.13
N GLU A 50 -3.86 -21.77 9.10
CA GLU A 50 -5.20 -21.20 9.31
C GLU A 50 -6.22 -21.80 8.34
N ILE A 51 -5.88 -21.88 7.04
CA ILE A 51 -6.74 -22.46 6.00
C ILE A 51 -6.95 -23.96 6.25
N ALA A 52 -5.91 -24.69 6.66
CA ALA A 52 -6.01 -26.12 6.95
C ALA A 52 -6.95 -26.39 8.14
N LEU A 53 -6.88 -25.57 9.20
CA LEU A 53 -7.77 -25.66 10.36
C LEU A 53 -9.23 -25.35 9.99
N ALA A 54 -9.45 -24.44 9.05
CA ALA A 54 -10.79 -24.07 8.59
C ALA A 54 -11.37 -25.02 7.52
N GLN A 55 -10.58 -25.94 6.95
CA GLN A 55 -10.95 -26.66 5.71
C GLN A 55 -12.29 -27.43 5.81
N GLY A 56 -12.63 -27.95 6.98
CA GLY A 56 -13.88 -28.70 7.20
C GLY A 56 -15.15 -27.84 7.19
N SER A 57 -15.05 -26.52 7.43
CA SER A 57 -16.20 -25.61 7.54
C SER A 57 -16.38 -24.69 6.33
N LEU A 58 -15.43 -24.65 5.40
CA LEU A 58 -15.46 -23.74 4.25
C LEU A 58 -16.40 -24.26 3.13
N PRO A 59 -17.20 -23.37 2.49
CA PRO A 59 -17.89 -23.69 1.25
C PRO A 59 -16.90 -24.05 0.13
N ASP A 60 -17.29 -24.90 -0.81
CA ASP A 60 -16.37 -25.42 -1.84
C ASP A 60 -15.78 -24.33 -2.75
N GLY A 61 -16.56 -23.30 -3.08
CA GLY A 61 -16.07 -22.14 -3.81
C GLY A 61 -14.96 -21.39 -3.06
N LEU A 62 -15.12 -21.24 -1.75
CA LEU A 62 -14.14 -20.56 -0.89
C LEU A 62 -12.87 -21.41 -0.70
N LYS A 63 -13.01 -22.73 -0.57
CA LYS A 63 -11.87 -23.66 -0.57
C LYS A 63 -11.03 -23.48 -1.84
N LYS A 64 -11.67 -23.44 -3.01
CA LYS A 64 -10.95 -23.30 -4.28
C LYS A 64 -10.28 -21.93 -4.41
N GLN A 65 -10.95 -20.88 -3.96
CA GLN A 65 -10.38 -19.53 -3.92
C GLN A 65 -9.12 -19.50 -3.05
N TYR A 66 -9.18 -20.03 -1.83
CA TYR A 66 -8.04 -20.07 -0.91
C TYR A 66 -6.88 -20.92 -1.44
N GLU A 67 -7.16 -22.05 -2.11
CA GLU A 67 -6.14 -22.84 -2.78
C GLU A 67 -5.37 -22.01 -3.84
N ILE A 68 -6.09 -21.22 -4.64
CA ILE A 68 -5.49 -20.35 -5.66
C ILE A 68 -4.68 -19.23 -5.00
N GLN A 69 -5.25 -18.53 -4.01
CA GLN A 69 -4.57 -17.44 -3.30
C GLN A 69 -3.32 -17.93 -2.57
N LEU A 70 -3.37 -19.10 -1.92
CA LEU A 70 -2.21 -19.65 -1.24
C LEU A 70 -1.11 -20.09 -2.22
N ARG A 71 -1.48 -20.69 -3.36
CA ARG A 71 -0.53 -21.01 -4.43
C ARG A 71 0.15 -19.75 -4.96
N MET A 72 -0.63 -18.69 -5.12
CA MET A 72 -0.18 -17.38 -5.58
C MET A 72 0.76 -16.69 -4.59
N LEU A 73 0.46 -16.76 -3.29
CA LEU A 73 1.28 -16.20 -2.21
C LEU A 73 2.61 -16.96 -2.03
N LYS A 74 2.60 -18.28 -2.27
CA LYS A 74 3.80 -19.13 -2.27
C LYS A 74 4.73 -18.89 -3.46
N SER A 75 4.25 -18.20 -4.50
CA SER A 75 5.03 -17.97 -5.72
C SER A 75 6.04 -16.84 -5.53
N THR A 76 7.32 -17.11 -5.82
CA THR A 76 8.39 -16.11 -5.83
C THR A 76 8.39 -15.22 -7.06
N THR A 77 7.49 -15.46 -8.03
CA THR A 77 7.31 -14.64 -9.23
C THR A 77 5.96 -13.93 -9.26
N GLY A 78 5.20 -14.04 -8.17
CA GLY A 78 3.90 -13.40 -8.01
C GLY A 78 3.98 -11.90 -7.72
N VAL A 79 2.80 -11.30 -7.62
CA VAL A 79 2.62 -9.90 -7.19
C VAL A 79 1.81 -9.92 -5.91
N ASP A 80 2.47 -9.73 -4.78
CA ASP A 80 1.81 -9.63 -3.48
C ASP A 80 1.65 -8.17 -3.06
N VAL A 81 2.65 -7.35 -3.39
CA VAL A 81 2.71 -5.94 -3.06
C VAL A 81 3.05 -5.13 -4.30
N GLU A 82 2.35 -4.01 -4.45
CA GLU A 82 2.68 -2.96 -5.38
C GLU A 82 3.26 -1.77 -4.61
N ILE A 83 4.42 -1.29 -5.06
CA ILE A 83 5.03 -0.04 -4.60
C ILE A 83 4.91 1.00 -5.71
N MET A 84 4.30 2.13 -5.38
CA MET A 84 4.06 3.23 -6.29
C MET A 84 4.72 4.50 -5.78
N GLY A 85 5.66 5.06 -6.56
CA GLY A 85 6.25 6.36 -6.28
C GLY A 85 5.47 7.45 -6.98
N SER A 86 5.11 8.49 -6.23
CA SER A 86 4.41 9.65 -6.80
C SER A 86 4.80 10.95 -6.11
N PRO A 87 4.78 12.08 -6.84
CA PRO A 87 4.84 13.42 -6.25
C PRO A 87 3.49 13.84 -5.62
N LEU A 88 2.48 12.96 -5.68
CA LEU A 88 1.18 13.20 -5.10
C LEU A 88 1.22 12.87 -3.61
N VAL A 89 0.57 13.73 -2.84
CA VAL A 89 0.31 13.48 -1.44
C VAL A 89 -1.17 13.19 -1.28
N ILE A 90 -1.49 12.00 -0.77
CA ILE A 90 -2.87 11.51 -0.63
C ILE A 90 -3.52 11.98 0.69
N ARG A 91 -2.74 12.58 1.62
CA ARG A 91 -3.24 13.19 2.87
C ARG A 91 -2.85 14.67 2.99
N PRO A 92 -3.66 15.53 3.63
CA PRO A 92 -3.24 16.91 3.87
C PRO A 92 -2.05 16.92 4.85
N PHE A 93 -0.86 17.26 4.37
CA PHE A 93 0.28 17.57 5.25
C PHE A 93 0.19 19.01 5.76
N ASN A 94 0.85 19.28 6.89
CA ASN A 94 0.97 20.60 7.49
C ASN A 94 1.72 21.62 6.61
N GLU A 95 2.31 21.21 5.48
CA GLU A 95 3.16 22.05 4.64
C GLU A 95 2.88 21.89 3.13
N PRO A 96 1.66 22.22 2.65
CA PRO A 96 1.22 21.95 1.27
C PRO A 96 2.07 22.63 0.19
N ASP A 97 2.81 23.69 0.54
CA ASP A 97 3.64 24.46 -0.40
C ASP A 97 5.02 23.85 -0.66
N LYS A 98 5.40 22.79 0.05
CA LYS A 98 6.68 22.09 -0.14
C LYS A 98 6.57 20.94 -1.15
N PRO A 99 7.63 20.63 -1.91
CA PRO A 99 7.65 19.45 -2.76
C PRO A 99 7.64 18.18 -1.89
N HIS A 100 6.83 17.21 -2.29
CA HIS A 100 6.71 15.93 -1.59
C HIS A 100 6.94 14.77 -2.54
N PHE A 101 7.34 13.65 -1.94
CA PHE A 101 7.48 12.38 -2.60
C PHE A 101 6.88 11.30 -1.71
N THR A 102 6.04 10.44 -2.29
CA THR A 102 5.33 9.38 -1.58
C THR A 102 5.66 8.04 -2.21
N LEU A 103 6.11 7.09 -1.40
CA LEU A 103 6.10 5.66 -1.72
C LEU A 103 4.85 5.04 -1.11
N SER A 104 3.87 4.71 -1.95
CA SER A 104 2.64 4.05 -1.53
C SER A 104 2.81 2.54 -1.66
N SER A 105 2.34 1.81 -0.64
CA SER A 105 2.31 0.35 -0.64
C SER A 105 0.87 -0.14 -0.76
N VAL A 106 0.63 -1.07 -1.68
CA VAL A 106 -0.70 -1.65 -1.92
C VAL A 106 -0.60 -3.16 -1.87
N VAL A 107 -1.51 -3.80 -1.13
CA VAL A 107 -1.66 -5.26 -1.14
C VAL A 107 -2.43 -5.64 -2.40
N ALA A 108 -1.78 -6.32 -3.33
CA ALA A 108 -2.35 -6.60 -4.65
C ALA A 108 -3.44 -7.68 -4.62
N ARG A 109 -3.39 -8.58 -3.63
CA ARG A 109 -4.29 -9.74 -3.50
C ARG A 109 -4.78 -9.89 -2.05
N PRO A 110 -5.60 -8.96 -1.55
CA PRO A 110 -6.06 -9.01 -0.16
C PRO A 110 -6.88 -10.28 0.11
N TRP A 111 -6.84 -10.75 1.35
CA TRP A 111 -7.58 -11.89 1.87
C TRP A 111 -8.92 -11.47 2.49
N SER A 112 -8.97 -10.26 3.05
CA SER A 112 -10.20 -9.62 3.55
C SER A 112 -11.28 -9.60 2.46
N ARG A 113 -12.54 -9.80 2.87
CA ARG A 113 -13.70 -9.80 1.97
C ARG A 113 -14.79 -8.89 2.50
N GLY A 114 -15.15 -7.92 1.67
CA GLY A 114 -16.27 -7.01 1.89
C GLY A 114 -17.55 -7.45 1.20
N SER A 115 -18.52 -6.55 1.17
CA SER A 115 -19.78 -6.72 0.46
C SER A 115 -20.28 -5.41 -0.14
N ILE A 116 -21.07 -5.52 -1.19
CA ILE A 116 -21.84 -4.41 -1.77
C ILE A 116 -23.28 -4.90 -1.87
N HIS A 117 -24.21 -4.18 -1.23
CA HIS A 117 -25.62 -4.54 -1.22
C HIS A 117 -26.50 -3.33 -1.54
N VAL A 118 -27.61 -3.59 -2.24
CA VAL A 118 -28.64 -2.60 -2.49
C VAL A 118 -29.22 -2.10 -1.16
N SER A 119 -29.34 -0.78 -1.02
CA SER A 119 -29.83 -0.11 0.19
C SER A 119 -31.27 0.39 0.05
N SER A 120 -31.79 0.47 -1.18
CA SER A 120 -33.07 1.06 -1.53
C SER A 120 -33.60 0.47 -2.84
N THR A 121 -34.91 0.54 -3.07
CA THR A 121 -35.52 0.15 -4.36
C THR A 121 -35.31 1.18 -5.47
N ASP A 122 -34.89 2.41 -5.13
CA ASP A 122 -34.54 3.43 -6.13
C ASP A 122 -33.14 3.14 -6.71
N PRO A 123 -33.01 2.86 -8.02
CA PRO A 123 -31.72 2.55 -8.65
C PRO A 123 -30.73 3.73 -8.66
N LYS A 124 -31.18 4.96 -8.33
CA LYS A 124 -30.31 6.14 -8.18
C LYS A 124 -29.69 6.24 -6.79
N THR A 125 -30.17 5.47 -5.82
CA THR A 125 -29.59 5.45 -4.48
C THR A 125 -28.27 4.69 -4.49
N PRO A 126 -27.17 5.25 -3.97
CA PRO A 126 -25.90 4.53 -3.86
C PRO A 126 -26.05 3.25 -3.02
N PRO A 127 -25.39 2.14 -3.41
CA PRO A 127 -25.42 0.91 -2.63
C PRO A 127 -24.68 1.09 -1.31
N LYS A 128 -24.98 0.22 -0.34
CA LYS A 128 -24.16 0.10 0.87
C LYS A 128 -22.89 -0.68 0.51
N ILE A 129 -21.74 -0.03 0.65
CA ILE A 129 -20.42 -0.61 0.41
C ILE A 129 -19.74 -0.79 1.76
N ASP A 130 -19.39 -2.03 2.09
CA ASP A 130 -18.60 -2.38 3.28
C ASP A 130 -17.39 -3.20 2.83
N PRO A 131 -16.20 -2.60 2.67
CA PRO A 131 -15.02 -3.29 2.17
C PRO A 131 -14.41 -4.27 3.17
N ARG A 132 -14.72 -4.12 4.48
CA ARG A 132 -14.17 -4.95 5.56
C ARG A 132 -12.64 -5.07 5.51
N TYR A 133 -11.95 -3.95 5.26
CA TYR A 133 -10.48 -3.92 5.23
C TYR A 133 -9.88 -4.48 6.52
N PHE A 134 -8.78 -5.22 6.38
CA PHE A 134 -8.01 -5.79 7.48
C PHE A 134 -8.80 -6.73 8.41
N THR A 135 -9.90 -7.31 7.93
CA THR A 135 -10.59 -8.38 8.66
C THR A 135 -9.86 -9.72 8.61
N ASP A 136 -8.92 -9.86 7.68
CA ASP A 136 -7.94 -10.93 7.65
C ASP A 136 -6.57 -10.36 8.04
N GLU A 137 -5.97 -10.89 9.11
CA GLU A 137 -4.76 -10.32 9.71
C GLU A 137 -3.56 -10.32 8.76
N ILE A 138 -3.49 -11.25 7.81
CA ILE A 138 -2.37 -11.31 6.85
C ILE A 138 -2.29 -10.07 5.96
N ASP A 139 -3.42 -9.42 5.67
CA ASP A 139 -3.41 -8.21 4.84
C ASP A 139 -2.62 -7.09 5.51
N LEU A 140 -2.83 -6.94 6.83
CA LEU A 140 -2.15 -5.92 7.61
C LEU A 140 -0.66 -6.28 7.83
N ASP A 141 -0.34 -7.57 7.99
CA ASP A 141 1.05 -8.03 8.07
C ASP A 141 1.83 -7.79 6.77
N VAL A 142 1.24 -8.13 5.63
CA VAL A 142 1.87 -7.89 4.31
C VAL A 142 2.06 -6.39 4.08
N LEU A 143 1.08 -5.56 4.46
CA LEU A 143 1.21 -4.11 4.35
C LEU A 143 2.29 -3.55 5.29
N CYS A 144 2.41 -4.07 6.52
CA CYS A 144 3.46 -3.71 7.46
C CYS A 144 4.86 -4.02 6.88
N GLU A 145 5.04 -5.20 6.30
CA GLU A 145 6.29 -5.58 5.65
C GLU A 145 6.60 -4.72 4.42
N ALA A 146 5.58 -4.39 3.62
CA ALA A 146 5.71 -3.47 2.49
C ALA A 146 6.12 -2.06 2.94
N PHE A 147 5.56 -1.57 4.05
CA PHE A 147 5.91 -0.28 4.63
C PHE A 147 7.36 -0.25 5.12
N LYS A 148 7.81 -1.30 5.84
CA LYS A 148 9.22 -1.44 6.23
C LYS A 148 10.14 -1.46 5.01
N PHE A 149 9.73 -2.14 3.94
CA PHE A 149 10.48 -2.15 2.68
C PHE A 149 10.58 -0.74 2.06
N ALA A 150 9.47 0.00 1.99
CA ALA A 150 9.45 1.38 1.49
C ALA A 150 10.38 2.31 2.29
N ILE A 151 10.43 2.17 3.63
CA ILE A 151 11.39 2.91 4.47
C ILE A 151 12.83 2.56 4.10
N ARG A 152 13.14 1.27 3.90
CA ARG A 152 14.50 0.86 3.49
C ARG A 152 14.87 1.45 2.14
N VAL A 153 13.94 1.44 1.17
CA VAL A 153 14.15 2.07 -0.15
C VAL A 153 14.41 3.57 -0.02
N ALA A 154 13.61 4.28 0.77
CA ALA A 154 13.80 5.71 1.04
C ALA A 154 15.17 6.02 1.69
N ALA A 155 15.72 5.08 2.47
CA ALA A 155 17.03 5.21 3.11
C ALA A 155 18.21 4.77 2.22
N THR A 156 17.99 4.41 0.95
CA THR A 156 19.04 3.98 0.02
C THR A 156 19.35 5.06 -1.02
N GLU A 157 20.61 5.16 -1.45
CA GLU A 157 21.01 6.07 -2.53
C GLU A 157 20.45 5.59 -3.89
N PRO A 158 20.11 6.52 -4.81
CA PRO A 158 20.24 7.98 -4.70
C PRO A 158 19.07 8.65 -3.97
N LEU A 159 18.02 7.90 -3.60
CA LEU A 159 16.80 8.50 -3.05
C LEU A 159 17.05 9.14 -1.68
N LYS A 160 17.90 8.54 -0.85
CA LYS A 160 18.28 9.05 0.47
C LYS A 160 18.77 10.50 0.42
N SER A 161 19.65 10.84 -0.52
CA SER A 161 20.20 12.20 -0.65
C SER A 161 19.19 13.22 -1.19
N MET A 162 18.07 12.75 -1.74
CA MET A 162 16.96 13.61 -2.22
C MET A 162 15.90 13.87 -1.15
N ILE A 163 15.83 13.03 -0.11
CA ILE A 163 14.82 13.15 0.96
C ILE A 163 15.38 14.02 2.08
N ALA A 164 14.70 15.15 2.35
CA ALA A 164 15.08 16.04 3.44
C ALA A 164 14.69 15.48 4.82
N TYR A 165 13.47 14.93 4.94
CA TYR A 165 12.96 14.27 6.15
C TYR A 165 11.72 13.44 5.80
N ARG A 166 11.32 12.53 6.68
CA ARG A 166 10.08 11.75 6.54
C ARG A 166 8.87 12.51 7.08
N ALA A 167 7.96 12.90 6.20
CA ALA A 167 6.74 13.64 6.59
C ALA A 167 5.68 12.76 7.28
N ALA A 168 5.46 11.54 6.80
CA ALA A 168 4.59 10.56 7.47
C ALA A 168 5.08 9.11 7.35
N PRO A 169 4.94 8.32 8.42
CA PRO A 169 4.80 8.83 9.79
C PRO A 169 6.05 9.67 10.15
N PRO A 170 5.93 10.71 10.99
CA PRO A 170 7.06 11.55 11.38
C PRO A 170 8.30 10.77 11.85
N GLU A 171 9.47 11.39 11.81
CA GLU A 171 10.73 10.73 12.19
C GLU A 171 10.77 10.31 13.67
N ASN A 172 10.06 11.03 14.53
CA ASN A 172 9.92 10.71 15.94
C ASN A 172 8.88 9.61 16.23
N THR A 173 8.17 9.09 15.22
CA THR A 173 7.28 7.95 15.39
C THR A 173 8.07 6.68 15.67
N ASP A 174 7.66 5.96 16.70
CA ASP A 174 8.27 4.70 17.10
C ASP A 174 7.82 3.56 16.17
N LEU A 175 8.71 3.16 15.27
CA LEU A 175 8.49 2.09 14.30
C LEU A 175 9.30 0.83 14.65
N SER A 176 9.63 0.64 15.94
CA SER A 176 10.52 -0.44 16.37
C SER A 176 9.89 -1.84 16.31
N SER A 177 8.56 -1.94 16.15
CA SER A 177 7.84 -3.20 16.11
C SER A 177 6.59 -3.12 15.23
N ASP A 178 6.17 -4.28 14.73
CA ASP A 178 5.00 -4.45 13.87
C ASP A 178 3.74 -3.88 14.52
N GLU A 179 3.52 -4.18 15.81
CA GLU A 179 2.40 -3.65 16.57
C GLU A 179 2.33 -2.12 16.57
N LYS A 180 3.48 -1.43 16.63
CA LYS A 180 3.50 0.03 16.61
C LYS A 180 3.25 0.57 15.21
N ILE A 181 3.82 -0.08 14.18
CA ILE A 181 3.57 0.27 12.78
C ILE A 181 2.07 0.12 12.45
N LYS A 182 1.45 -0.97 12.89
CA LYS A 182 0.04 -1.27 12.64
C LYS A 182 -0.91 -0.28 13.34
N ARG A 183 -0.60 0.16 14.56
CA ARG A 183 -1.39 1.18 15.26
C ARG A 183 -1.47 2.51 14.52
N GLU A 184 -0.42 2.88 13.78
CA GLU A 184 -0.43 4.08 12.94
C GLU A 184 -1.37 3.95 11.71
N SER A 185 -1.78 2.73 11.34
CA SER A 185 -2.72 2.48 10.24
C SER A 185 -4.19 2.55 10.65
N GLU A 186 -4.48 2.63 11.95
CA GLU A 186 -5.84 2.71 12.53
C GLU A 186 -6.39 4.15 12.59
N LEU A 187 -5.67 5.13 12.01
CA LEU A 187 -6.01 6.56 11.94
C LEU A 187 -6.16 7.07 10.48
#